data_AF-A0A0U1D328-F1
#
_entry.id   AF-A0A0U1D328-F1
#
_cell.length_a   1.000
_cell.length_b   1.000
_cell.length_c   1.000
_cell.angle_alpha   90.00
_cell.angle_beta   90.00
_cell.angle_gamma   90.00
#
_symmetry.space_group_name_H-M   'P 1'
#
loop_
_entity.id
_entity.type
_entity.pdbx_description
1 polymer ?
#
loop_
_entity_poly.entity_id
_entity_poly.type
_entity_poly.pdbx_seq_one_letter_code
_entity_poly.pdbx_strand_id
1 'polypeptide(L)'
;MSENITAGSESGTAEQVSATEPEQPKELPADHPLVKKLEIQKAEIKDLKGKAAQLAAIEEAQKSDAEKAADRIAKAEAESASVPAKVAAALKEHLVGLHQIDADDAELFLTAEEPDVLLKQVTRLLDRSDKRRNKNHVAREGENPTATASEEATFARDFFSSQ
;
A
#
# COMPACT_ATOMS: atom_id res chain seq x y z
N MET A 1 -14.68 10.09 74.81
CA MET A 1 -13.45 10.42 74.04
C MET A 1 -12.81 11.59 74.75
N SER A 2 -11.54 11.43 75.09
CA SER A 2 -10.79 12.15 76.12
C SER A 2 -10.70 13.67 75.93
N GLU A 3 -10.69 14.33 77.08
CA GLU A 3 -10.30 15.71 77.35
C GLU A 3 -8.82 15.94 76.96
N ASN A 4 -8.41 17.14 76.55
CA ASN A 4 -8.00 18.20 77.48
C ASN A 4 -7.17 19.30 76.77
N ILE A 5 -7.39 20.51 77.25
CA ILE A 5 -6.80 21.81 76.92
C ILE A 5 -5.31 21.84 77.32
N THR A 6 -4.47 22.71 76.73
CA THR A 6 -3.59 23.66 77.46
C THR A 6 -2.70 24.49 76.52
N ALA A 7 -2.82 25.80 76.70
CA ALA A 7 -2.00 26.85 76.12
C ALA A 7 -0.72 27.09 76.94
N GLY A 8 0.30 27.67 76.31
CA GLY A 8 1.49 28.24 76.93
C GLY A 8 2.54 28.45 75.84
N SER A 9 2.73 29.65 75.29
CA SER A 9 3.48 30.77 75.89
C SER A 9 4.76 30.30 76.56
N GLU A 10 5.88 30.39 75.85
CA GLU A 10 7.17 30.71 76.45
C GLU A 10 8.13 31.29 75.38
N SER A 11 8.20 32.61 75.38
CA SER A 11 9.40 33.37 75.01
C SER A 11 10.38 33.25 76.17
N GLY A 12 11.60 32.79 75.93
CA GLY A 12 12.61 32.71 76.99
C GLY A 12 13.95 32.08 76.59
N THR A 13 14.75 32.84 75.85
CA THR A 13 16.18 33.08 76.08
C THR A 13 17.16 31.93 76.39
N ALA A 14 18.13 31.81 75.47
CA ALA A 14 19.55 31.48 75.64
C ALA A 14 19.97 30.02 75.85
N GLU A 15 20.44 29.41 74.76
CA GLU A 15 21.68 28.63 74.83
C GLU A 15 22.50 28.89 73.56
N GLN A 16 23.69 29.46 73.77
CA GLN A 16 24.71 29.67 72.75
C GLN A 16 25.10 28.34 72.12
N VAL A 17 24.86 28.19 70.82
CA VAL A 17 25.60 27.23 70.01
C VAL A 17 26.47 28.02 69.07
N SER A 18 27.75 28.02 69.42
CA SER A 18 28.90 28.52 68.68
C SER A 18 28.70 28.38 67.18
N ALA A 19 28.85 29.49 66.46
CA ALA A 19 28.97 29.53 65.02
C ALA A 19 30.09 28.58 64.56
N THR A 20 29.72 27.44 63.97
CA THR A 20 30.65 26.64 63.18
C THR A 20 30.80 27.33 61.84
N GLU A 21 31.92 28.02 61.71
CA GLU A 21 32.54 28.48 60.47
C GLU A 21 32.27 27.50 59.31
N PRO A 22 31.93 27.99 58.10
CA PRO A 22 31.88 27.11 56.93
C PRO A 22 33.30 26.58 56.70
N GLU A 23 33.54 25.29 56.97
CA GLU A 23 34.78 24.63 56.57
C GLU A 23 34.93 24.84 55.06
N GLN A 24 35.89 25.69 54.69
CA GLN A 24 36.35 25.82 53.33
C GLN A 24 36.71 24.42 52.81
N PRO A 25 36.42 24.10 51.54
CA PRO A 25 36.78 22.80 50.99
C PRO A 25 38.28 22.59 51.19
N LYS A 26 38.66 21.60 52.01
CA LYS A 26 40.06 21.17 52.17
C LYS A 26 40.55 20.78 50.78
N GLU A 27 41.26 21.69 50.11
CA GLU A 27 41.87 21.42 48.83
C GLU A 27 42.90 20.31 49.05
N LEU A 28 42.57 19.12 48.57
CA LEU A 28 43.49 17.99 48.60
C LEU A 28 44.67 18.32 47.66
N PRO A 29 45.92 18.09 48.08
CA PRO A 29 47.09 18.35 47.24
C PRO A 29 46.97 17.61 45.90
N ALA A 30 47.48 18.21 44.82
CA ALA A 30 47.33 17.71 43.45
C ALA A 30 47.79 16.25 43.25
N ASP A 31 48.69 15.75 44.11
CA ASP A 31 49.17 14.37 44.07
C ASP A 31 48.26 13.33 44.73
N HIS A 32 47.16 13.75 45.37
CA HIS A 32 46.24 12.86 46.06
C HIS A 32 45.52 11.92 45.07
N PRO A 33 45.41 10.60 45.36
CA PRO A 33 44.87 9.61 44.42
C PRO A 33 43.42 9.88 44.00
N LEU A 34 42.63 10.60 44.82
CA LEU A 34 41.27 11.00 44.49
C LEU A 34 41.20 12.11 43.44
N VAL A 35 42.16 13.04 43.44
CA VAL A 35 42.22 14.14 42.45
C VAL A 35 42.56 13.57 41.08
N LYS A 36 43.54 12.66 41.01
CA LYS A 36 43.90 11.91 39.78
C LYS A 36 42.73 11.09 39.22
N LYS A 37 41.98 10.40 40.08
CA LYS A 37 40.76 9.67 39.67
C LYS A 37 39.68 10.61 39.15
N LEU A 38 39.48 11.78 39.78
CA LEU A 38 38.53 12.78 39.31
C LEU A 38 38.92 13.36 37.95
N GLU A 39 40.20 13.60 37.71
CA GLU A 39 40.71 14.07 36.41
C GLU A 39 40.46 13.03 35.30
N ILE A 40 40.71 11.75 35.58
CA ILE A 40 40.40 10.65 34.66
C ILE A 40 38.89 10.58 34.39
N GLN A 41 38.05 10.63 35.43
CA GLN A 41 36.60 10.61 35.27
C GLN A 41 36.08 11.83 34.50
N LYS A 42 36.65 13.03 34.74
CA LYS A 42 36.30 14.24 34.00
C LYS A 42 36.67 14.11 32.52
N ALA A 43 37.82 13.50 32.21
CA ALA A 43 38.21 13.22 30.84
C ALA A 43 37.25 12.22 30.17
N GLU A 44 36.90 11.13 30.86
CA GLU A 44 35.99 10.11 30.36
C GLU A 44 34.57 10.64 30.14
N ILE A 45 34.06 11.47 31.07
CA ILE A 45 32.77 12.17 30.92
C ILE A 45 32.81 13.12 29.71
N LYS A 46 33.94 13.81 29.47
CA LYS A 46 34.08 14.71 28.33
C LYS A 46 34.03 13.93 27.01
N ASP A 47 34.70 12.79 26.95
CA ASP A 47 34.69 11.91 25.77
C ASP A 47 33.31 11.29 25.53
N LEU A 48 32.63 10.84 26.58
CA LEU A 48 31.27 10.30 26.50
C LEU A 48 30.26 11.37 26.06
N LYS A 49 30.37 12.60 26.55
CA LYS A 49 29.53 13.72 26.09
C LYS A 49 29.77 14.04 24.63
N GLY A 50 31.02 13.99 24.16
CA GLY A 50 31.36 14.16 22.74
C GLY A 50 30.70 13.09 21.86
N LYS A 51 30.77 11.82 22.26
CA LYS A 51 30.13 10.70 21.55
C LYS A 51 28.60 10.77 21.61
N ALA A 52 28.03 11.16 22.75
CA ALA A 52 26.58 11.35 22.89
C ALA A 52 26.06 12.47 21.97
N ALA A 53 26.80 13.57 21.85
CA ALA A 53 26.45 14.65 20.93
C ALA A 53 26.50 14.20 19.46
N GLN A 54 27.49 13.37 19.09
CA GLN A 54 27.59 12.79 17.75
C GLN A 54 26.44 11.82 17.46
N LEU A 55 26.07 10.97 18.42
CA LEU A 55 24.93 10.06 18.27
C LEU A 55 23.61 10.81 18.14
N ALA A 56 23.38 11.84 18.96
CA ALA A 56 22.19 12.67 18.86
C ALA A 56 22.08 13.34 17.47
N ALA A 57 23.19 13.87 16.94
CA ALA A 57 23.23 14.46 15.60
C ALA A 57 22.95 13.44 14.48
N ILE A 58 23.44 12.21 14.61
CA ILE A 58 23.19 11.13 13.65
C ILE A 58 21.72 10.69 13.72
N GLU A 59 21.16 10.50 14.91
CA GLU A 59 19.76 10.11 15.08
C GLU A 59 18.81 11.16 14.53
N GLU A 60 19.10 12.45 14.72
CA GLU A 60 18.28 13.53 14.19
C GLU A 60 18.36 13.62 12.66
N ALA A 61 19.56 13.47 12.08
CA ALA A 61 19.74 13.40 10.63
C ALA A 61 19.03 12.17 10.03
N GLN A 62 19.16 11.00 10.66
CA GLN A 62 18.54 9.77 10.21
C GLN A 62 17.02 9.78 10.35
N LYS A 63 16.45 10.41 11.38
CA LYS A 63 14.98 10.60 11.46
C LYS A 63 14.46 11.39 10.27
N SER A 64 15.10 12.50 9.91
CA SER A 64 14.71 13.31 8.74
C SER A 64 14.84 12.54 7.43
N ASP A 65 15.92 11.77 7.27
CA ASP A 65 16.12 10.97 6.05
C ASP A 65 15.22 9.74 6.00
N ALA A 66 14.89 9.13 7.15
CA ALA A 66 13.93 8.04 7.26
C ALA A 66 12.51 8.50 6.93
N GLU A 67 12.10 9.69 7.37
CA GLU A 67 10.80 10.29 7.00
C GLU A 67 10.73 10.55 5.49
N LYS A 68 11.77 11.17 4.90
CA LYS A 68 11.84 11.36 3.44
C LYS A 68 11.87 10.04 2.68
N ALA A 69 12.53 9.02 3.21
CA ALA A 69 12.53 7.69 2.62
C ALA A 69 11.15 7.04 2.70
N ALA A 70 10.47 7.14 3.85
CA ALA A 70 9.12 6.64 4.04
C ALA A 70 8.13 7.33 3.09
N ASP A 71 8.22 8.65 2.92
CA ASP A 71 7.40 9.39 1.96
C ASP A 71 7.65 8.97 0.50
N ARG A 72 8.92 8.72 0.14
CA ARG A 72 9.28 8.23 -1.20
C ARG A 72 8.77 6.82 -1.43
N ILE A 73 8.90 5.95 -0.43
CA ILE A 73 8.40 4.57 -0.48
C ILE A 73 6.87 4.58 -0.61
N ALA A 74 6.16 5.34 0.23
CA ALA A 74 4.71 5.44 0.17
C ALA A 74 4.22 5.97 -1.19
N LYS A 75 4.90 6.98 -1.76
CA LYS A 75 4.60 7.48 -3.12
C LYS A 75 4.87 6.42 -4.19
N ALA A 76 6.00 5.74 -4.13
CA ALA A 76 6.35 4.69 -5.08
C ALA A 76 5.40 3.49 -5.00
N GLU A 77 4.97 3.11 -3.80
CA GLU A 77 3.98 2.05 -3.57
C GLU A 77 2.60 2.44 -4.11
N ALA A 78 2.15 3.67 -3.86
CA ALA A 78 0.90 4.19 -4.41
C ALA A 78 0.92 4.25 -5.95
N GLU A 79 2.04 4.70 -6.53
CA GLU A 79 2.23 4.71 -7.98
C GLU A 79 2.22 3.30 -8.54
N SER A 80 2.97 2.36 -7.93
CA SER A 80 3.01 0.95 -8.33
C SER A 80 1.65 0.28 -8.26
N ALA A 81 0.84 0.56 -7.22
CA ALA A 81 -0.52 0.04 -7.10
C ALA A 81 -1.44 0.56 -8.24
N SER A 82 -1.15 1.74 -8.80
CA SER A 82 -1.92 2.31 -9.92
C SER A 82 -1.49 1.79 -11.30
N VAL A 83 -0.31 1.18 -11.42
CA VAL A 83 0.25 0.73 -12.71
C VAL A 83 -0.63 -0.34 -13.38
N PRO A 84 -1.07 -1.41 -12.71
CA PRO A 84 -1.89 -2.45 -13.33
C PRO A 84 -3.18 -1.89 -13.95
N ALA A 85 -3.89 -1.02 -13.23
CA ALA A 85 -5.11 -0.39 -13.73
C ALA A 85 -4.87 0.51 -14.96
N LYS A 86 -3.77 1.29 -14.96
CA LYS A 86 -3.38 2.12 -16.12
C LYS A 86 -3.03 1.26 -17.34
N VAL A 87 -2.29 0.17 -17.13
CA VAL A 87 -1.92 -0.78 -18.18
C VAL A 87 -3.16 -1.49 -18.73
N ALA A 88 -4.08 -1.93 -17.88
CA ALA A 88 -5.34 -2.55 -18.28
C ALA A 88 -6.20 -1.59 -19.12
N ALA A 89 -6.31 -0.31 -18.71
CA ALA A 89 -7.05 0.70 -19.48
C ALA A 89 -6.46 0.93 -20.88
N ALA A 90 -5.14 1.09 -20.98
CA ALA A 90 -4.46 1.28 -22.26
C ALA A 90 -4.55 0.04 -23.16
N LEU A 91 -4.36 -1.16 -22.59
CA LEU A 91 -4.51 -2.43 -23.32
C LEU A 91 -5.93 -2.60 -23.85
N LYS A 92 -6.94 -2.23 -23.05
CA LYS A 92 -8.33 -2.33 -23.45
C LYS A 92 -8.65 -1.51 -24.69
N GLU A 93 -8.26 -0.23 -24.71
CA GLU A 93 -8.48 0.64 -25.87
C GLU A 93 -7.84 0.04 -27.13
N HIS A 94 -6.61 -0.46 -27.01
CA HIS A 94 -5.91 -1.08 -28.13
C HIS A 94 -6.58 -2.39 -28.59
N LEU A 95 -7.02 -3.25 -27.68
CA LEU A 95 -7.66 -4.53 -28.02
C LEU A 95 -9.03 -4.35 -28.66
N VAL A 96 -9.84 -3.39 -28.17
CA VAL A 96 -11.13 -3.05 -28.76
C VAL A 96 -10.96 -2.56 -30.21
N GLY A 97 -10.00 -1.66 -30.45
CA GLY A 97 -9.71 -1.16 -31.79
C GLY A 97 -9.14 -2.24 -32.72
N LEU A 98 -8.23 -3.08 -32.23
CA LEU A 98 -7.58 -4.13 -33.03
C LEU A 98 -8.55 -5.22 -33.46
N HIS A 99 -9.43 -5.64 -32.56
CA HIS A 99 -10.37 -6.73 -32.81
C HIS A 99 -11.76 -6.26 -33.27
N GLN A 100 -11.95 -4.94 -33.42
CA GLN A 100 -13.23 -4.34 -33.81
C GLN A 100 -14.38 -4.84 -32.94
N ILE A 101 -14.15 -4.87 -31.62
CA ILE A 101 -15.15 -5.37 -30.67
C ILE A 101 -16.26 -4.32 -30.55
N ASP A 102 -17.50 -4.77 -30.65
CA ASP A 102 -18.67 -3.91 -30.51
C ASP A 102 -18.69 -3.21 -29.14
N ALA A 103 -19.28 -2.01 -29.08
CA ALA A 103 -19.30 -1.19 -27.87
C ALA A 103 -19.91 -1.94 -26.66
N ASP A 104 -21.00 -2.68 -26.89
CA ASP A 104 -21.68 -3.48 -25.87
C ASP A 104 -20.78 -4.58 -25.28
N ASP A 105 -19.98 -5.23 -26.12
CA ASP A 105 -19.03 -6.26 -25.67
C ASP A 105 -17.78 -5.62 -25.03
N ALA A 106 -17.39 -4.42 -25.46
CA ALA A 106 -16.29 -3.66 -24.89
C ALA A 106 -16.58 -3.18 -23.46
N GLU A 107 -17.86 -2.97 -23.10
CA GLU A 107 -18.27 -2.67 -21.73
C GLU A 107 -17.96 -3.83 -20.77
N LEU A 108 -17.99 -5.08 -21.23
CA LEU A 108 -17.67 -6.25 -20.40
C LEU A 108 -16.24 -6.19 -19.84
N PHE A 109 -15.32 -5.61 -20.61
CA PHE A 109 -13.94 -5.39 -20.21
C PHE A 109 -13.74 -4.25 -19.19
N LEU A 110 -14.76 -3.40 -18.92
CA LEU A 110 -14.67 -2.34 -17.90
C LEU A 110 -14.49 -2.90 -16.48
N THR A 111 -14.79 -4.19 -16.28
CA THR A 111 -14.76 -4.86 -14.97
C THR A 111 -13.40 -5.49 -14.64
N ALA A 112 -12.48 -5.57 -15.61
CA ALA A 112 -11.17 -6.18 -15.41
C ALA A 112 -10.11 -5.11 -15.11
N GLU A 113 -9.77 -4.96 -13.83
CA GLU A 113 -8.69 -4.07 -13.38
C GLU A 113 -7.29 -4.70 -13.59
N GLU A 114 -7.23 -6.01 -13.74
CA GLU A 114 -6.00 -6.78 -13.93
C GLU A 114 -5.77 -7.14 -15.41
N PRO A 115 -4.56 -6.91 -15.96
CA PRO A 115 -4.27 -7.10 -17.38
C PRO A 115 -4.41 -8.57 -17.82
N ASP A 116 -4.03 -9.52 -16.96
CA ASP A 116 -4.14 -10.95 -17.27
C ASP A 116 -5.60 -11.42 -17.37
N VAL A 117 -6.48 -10.83 -16.55
CA VAL A 117 -7.91 -11.15 -16.57
C VAL A 117 -8.54 -10.58 -17.83
N LEU A 118 -8.18 -9.34 -18.20
CA LEU A 118 -8.60 -8.70 -19.44
C LEU A 118 -8.24 -9.56 -20.66
N LEU A 119 -7.00 -10.02 -20.78
CA LEU A 119 -6.57 -10.86 -21.90
C LEU A 119 -7.34 -12.19 -21.96
N LYS A 120 -7.62 -12.82 -20.81
CA LYS A 120 -8.44 -14.04 -20.74
C LYS A 120 -9.89 -13.80 -21.17
N GLN A 121 -10.45 -12.64 -20.86
CA GLN A 121 -11.80 -12.26 -21.29
C GLN A 121 -11.84 -12.03 -22.81
N VAL A 122 -10.89 -11.27 -23.35
CA VAL A 122 -10.78 -10.98 -24.79
C VAL A 122 -10.63 -12.29 -25.58
N THR A 123 -9.70 -13.15 -25.19
CA THR A 123 -9.51 -14.46 -25.84
C THR A 123 -10.78 -15.32 -25.83
N ARG A 124 -11.51 -15.38 -24.70
CA ARG A 124 -12.79 -16.11 -24.62
C ARG A 124 -13.88 -15.49 -25.48
N LEU A 125 -13.92 -14.18 -25.61
CA LEU A 125 -14.88 -13.48 -26.46
C LEU A 125 -14.64 -13.83 -27.93
N LEU A 126 -13.39 -13.72 -28.38
CA LEU A 126 -12.96 -14.04 -29.74
C LEU A 126 -13.27 -15.51 -30.07
N ASP A 127 -12.86 -16.43 -29.19
CA ASP A 127 -13.17 -17.87 -29.32
C ASP A 127 -14.66 -18.16 -29.50
N ARG A 128 -15.51 -17.41 -28.78
CA ARG A 128 -16.96 -17.57 -28.83
C ARG A 128 -17.52 -17.02 -30.15
N SER A 129 -17.01 -15.89 -30.62
CA SER A 129 -17.44 -15.27 -31.89
C SER A 129 -17.18 -16.21 -33.07
N ASP A 130 -16.00 -16.84 -33.14
CA ASP A 130 -15.65 -17.81 -34.19
C ASP A 130 -16.51 -19.07 -34.11
N LYS A 131 -16.74 -19.60 -32.91
CA LYS A 131 -17.58 -20.80 -32.71
C LYS A 131 -19.04 -20.57 -33.07
N ARG A 132 -19.59 -19.35 -32.87
CA ARG A 132 -20.98 -19.04 -33.26
C ARG A 132 -21.17 -18.97 -34.77
N ARG A 133 -20.20 -18.43 -35.53
CA ARG A 133 -20.29 -18.42 -37.00
C ARG A 133 -20.46 -19.81 -37.60
N ASN A 134 -19.94 -20.84 -36.93
CA ASN A 134 -19.85 -22.20 -37.47
C ASN A 134 -20.89 -23.19 -36.91
N LYS A 135 -21.81 -22.78 -36.02
CA LYS A 135 -22.65 -23.74 -35.27
C LYS A 135 -24.16 -23.51 -35.27
N ASN A 136 -24.66 -22.43 -35.86
CA ASN A 136 -26.10 -22.27 -36.09
C ASN A 136 -26.52 -22.86 -37.45
N HIS A 137 -26.16 -24.11 -37.70
CA HIS A 137 -26.68 -24.87 -38.83
C HIS A 137 -27.25 -26.19 -38.31
N VAL A 138 -28.57 -26.32 -38.37
CA VAL A 138 -29.26 -27.58 -38.10
C VAL A 138 -29.42 -28.29 -39.43
N ALA A 139 -28.88 -29.51 -39.53
CA ALA A 139 -28.97 -30.28 -40.75
C ALA A 139 -30.44 -30.49 -41.15
N ARG A 140 -30.80 -30.10 -42.39
CA ARG A 140 -32.14 -30.17 -42.99
C ARG A 140 -33.19 -29.17 -42.50
N GLU A 141 -32.86 -28.22 -41.62
CA GLU A 141 -33.77 -27.09 -41.37
C GLU A 141 -33.70 -26.06 -42.51
N GLY A 142 -34.87 -25.63 -43.01
CA GLY A 142 -34.98 -24.70 -44.14
C GLY A 142 -34.81 -25.34 -45.52
N GLU A 143 -34.51 -26.64 -45.59
CA GLU A 143 -34.49 -27.41 -46.83
C GLU A 143 -35.94 -27.73 -47.20
N ASN A 144 -36.49 -27.01 -48.19
CA ASN A 144 -37.81 -27.31 -48.71
C ASN A 144 -37.70 -28.66 -49.44
N PRO A 145 -38.42 -29.73 -49.01
CA PRO A 145 -38.34 -31.00 -49.72
C PRO A 145 -38.77 -30.74 -51.16
N THR A 146 -37.88 -31.01 -52.11
CA THR A 146 -38.25 -30.96 -53.52
C THR A 146 -39.37 -31.97 -53.71
N ALA A 147 -40.57 -31.49 -54.01
CA ALA A 147 -41.71 -32.35 -54.27
C ALA A 147 -41.30 -33.37 -55.33
N THR A 148 -41.37 -34.66 -54.99
CA THR A 148 -41.21 -35.74 -55.96
C THR A 148 -42.21 -35.49 -57.08
N ALA A 149 -41.76 -35.59 -58.34
CA ALA A 149 -42.60 -35.31 -59.50
C ALA A 149 -43.90 -36.13 -59.41
N SER A 150 -45.03 -35.47 -59.17
CA SER A 150 -46.35 -36.10 -59.26
C SER A 150 -46.62 -36.44 -60.73
N GLU A 151 -47.21 -37.60 -60.98
CA GLU A 151 -47.68 -38.01 -62.31
C GLU A 151 -48.63 -36.97 -62.92
N GLU A 152 -49.39 -36.25 -62.09
CA GLU A 152 -50.28 -35.17 -62.51
C GLU A 152 -49.50 -33.95 -63.02
N ALA A 153 -48.35 -33.66 -62.41
CA ALA A 153 -47.49 -32.56 -62.82
C ALA A 153 -46.77 -32.87 -64.13
N THR A 154 -46.37 -34.13 -64.35
CA THR A 154 -45.82 -34.57 -65.64
C THR A 154 -46.90 -34.56 -66.73
N PHE A 155 -48.11 -35.06 -66.42
CA PHE A 155 -49.22 -35.05 -67.37
C PHE A 155 -49.61 -33.63 -67.79
N ALA A 156 -49.74 -32.70 -66.84
CA ALA A 156 -50.05 -31.31 -67.15
C ALA A 156 -48.96 -30.66 -68.02
N ARG A 157 -47.68 -30.93 -67.72
CA ARG A 157 -46.56 -30.42 -68.51
C ARG A 157 -46.56 -30.95 -69.94
N ASP A 158 -46.83 -32.24 -70.12
CA ASP A 158 -46.89 -32.86 -71.44
C ASP A 158 -48.13 -32.41 -72.24
N PHE A 159 -49.27 -32.23 -71.57
CA PHE A 159 -50.49 -31.74 -72.19
C PHE A 159 -50.32 -30.31 -72.74
N PHE A 160 -49.79 -29.37 -71.95
CA PHE A 160 -49.62 -27.97 -72.36
C PHE A 160 -48.39 -27.71 -73.22
N SER A 161 -47.45 -28.65 -73.34
CA SER A 161 -46.31 -28.54 -74.26
C SER A 161 -46.57 -29.12 -75.66
N SER A 162 -47.75 -29.74 -75.87
CA SER A 162 -48.15 -30.35 -77.14
C SER A 162 -49.10 -29.51 -78.01
N GLN A 163 -49.32 -28.22 -77.67
CA GLN A 163 -50.01 -27.26 -78.55
C GLN A 163 -49.05 -26.43 -79.39
#